data_AF-A0A1Q5X5C2-F1
#
_entry.id   AF-A0A1Q5X5C2-F1
#
_cell.length_a   1.000
_cell.length_b   1.000
_cell.length_c   1.000
_cell.angle_alpha   90.00
_cell.angle_beta   90.00
_cell.angle_gamma   90.00
#
_symmetry.space_group_name_H-M   'P 1'
#
loop_
_entity.id
_entity.type
_entity.pdbx_description
1 polymer ?
#
loop_
_entity_poly.entity_id
_entity_poly.type
_entity_poly.pdbx_seq_one_letter_code
_entity_poly.pdbx_strand_id
1 'polypeptide(L)'
;MEYENLIERLLADVPQIRPHYEEEIEWLEEDLPHVIFGMVVTPFIIKSIETQKEVSNLYSFLEEMAVADDKVQEVLVVSVLESLITDRDIIDTAKSHMGKLTKTLCETTETEYGY
;
A
#
# COMPACT_ATOMS: atom_id res chain seq x y z
N MET A 1 0.22 -13.29 -7.58
CA MET A 1 0.85 -12.76 -6.36
C MET A 1 0.24 -13.54 -5.23
N GLU A 2 1.03 -14.09 -4.33
CA GLU A 2 0.50 -14.88 -3.21
C GLU A 2 0.85 -14.18 -1.90
N TYR A 3 0.06 -14.40 -0.86
CA TYR A 3 0.30 -13.81 0.46
C TYR A 3 1.70 -14.14 1.01
N GLU A 4 2.16 -15.36 0.81
CA GLU A 4 3.42 -15.91 1.37
C GLU A 4 4.67 -15.26 0.78
N ASN A 5 4.60 -14.72 -0.44
CA ASN A 5 5.71 -14.04 -1.11
C ASN A 5 5.48 -12.54 -1.29
N LEU A 6 4.46 -11.98 -0.65
CA LEU A 6 4.04 -10.60 -0.86
C LEU A 6 5.15 -9.58 -0.54
N ILE A 7 5.88 -9.79 0.56
CA ILE A 7 6.98 -8.91 0.97
C ILE A 7 8.18 -9.06 0.03
N GLU A 8 8.53 -10.29 -0.35
CA GLU A 8 9.61 -10.53 -1.32
C GLU A 8 9.32 -9.82 -2.65
N ARG A 9 8.09 -9.94 -3.15
CA ARG A 9 7.66 -9.24 -4.36
C ARG A 9 7.67 -7.72 -4.20
N LEU A 10 7.21 -7.20 -3.08
CA LEU A 10 7.25 -5.76 -2.79
C LEU A 10 8.67 -5.22 -2.91
N LEU A 11 9.65 -5.90 -2.31
CA LEU A 11 11.05 -5.47 -2.33
C LEU A 11 11.71 -5.61 -3.71
N ALA A 12 11.25 -6.55 -4.54
CA ALA A 12 11.72 -6.73 -5.90
C ALA A 12 11.13 -5.69 -6.88
N ASP A 13 9.81 -5.46 -6.81
CA ASP A 13 9.06 -4.63 -7.76
C ASP A 13 9.11 -3.14 -7.36
N VAL A 14 9.31 -2.85 -6.08
CA VAL A 14 9.42 -1.49 -5.50
C VAL A 14 10.73 -1.32 -4.73
N PRO A 15 11.90 -1.34 -5.41
CA PRO A 15 13.20 -1.29 -4.75
C PRO A 15 13.44 -0.03 -3.90
N GLN A 16 12.70 1.05 -4.16
CA GLN A 16 12.75 2.29 -3.38
C GLN A 16 12.25 2.12 -1.94
N ILE A 17 11.46 1.08 -1.65
CA ILE A 17 11.00 0.75 -0.29
C ILE A 17 12.09 0.11 0.54
N ARG A 18 13.07 -0.56 -0.09
CA ARG A 18 14.06 -1.39 0.60
C ARG A 18 14.79 -0.67 1.76
N PRO A 19 15.26 0.58 1.62
CA PRO A 19 15.90 1.27 2.74
C PRO A 19 14.96 1.51 3.93
N HIS A 20 13.67 1.75 3.66
CA HIS A 20 12.66 1.95 4.71
C HIS A 20 12.28 0.63 5.38
N TYR A 21 12.19 -0.44 4.62
CA TYR A 21 11.97 -1.78 5.16
C TYR A 21 13.14 -2.25 6.05
N GLU A 22 14.39 -2.02 5.61
CA GLU A 22 15.58 -2.39 6.37
C GLU A 22 15.70 -1.64 7.71
N GLU A 23 15.24 -0.39 7.78
CA GLU A 23 15.22 0.41 9.01
C GLU A 23 14.21 -0.13 10.05
N GLU A 24 13.05 -0.60 9.58
CA GLU A 24 11.98 -1.09 10.46
C GLU A 24 12.17 -2.55 10.89
N ILE A 25 12.72 -3.40 10.01
CA ILE A 25 12.88 -4.84 10.31
C ILE A 25 13.90 -5.13 11.41
N GLU A 26 14.86 -4.23 11.68
CA GLU A 26 15.77 -4.39 12.82
C GLU A 26 15.04 -4.52 14.16
N TRP A 27 13.80 -4.03 14.23
CA TRP A 27 12.94 -4.06 15.42
C TRP A 27 11.86 -5.14 15.38
N LEU A 28 11.68 -5.82 14.24
CA LEU A 28 10.63 -6.82 14.04
C LEU A 28 11.20 -8.24 14.16
N GLU A 29 10.52 -9.08 14.95
CA GLU A 29 10.88 -10.50 15.07
C GLU A 29 10.42 -11.32 13.86
N GLU A 30 9.34 -10.87 13.19
CA GLU A 30 8.74 -11.55 12.03
C GLU A 30 8.23 -10.56 10.98
N ASP A 31 8.36 -10.96 9.72
CA ASP A 31 7.86 -10.24 8.55
C ASP A 31 6.37 -10.54 8.31
N LEU A 32 5.50 -9.73 8.92
CA LEU A 32 4.06 -9.84 8.74
C LEU A 32 3.55 -8.83 7.69
N PRO A 33 2.88 -9.25 6.60
CA PRO A 33 2.47 -8.34 5.53
C PRO A 33 1.64 -7.15 6.01
N HIS A 34 0.65 -7.35 6.88
CA HIS A 34 -0.13 -6.22 7.41
C HIS A 34 0.72 -5.19 8.16
N VAL A 35 1.73 -5.66 8.91
CA VAL A 35 2.63 -4.80 9.67
C VAL A 35 3.54 -4.03 8.73
N ILE A 36 4.19 -4.71 7.79
CA ILE A 36 5.09 -4.08 6.82
C ILE A 36 4.34 -3.07 5.95
N PHE A 37 3.14 -3.39 5.48
CA PHE A 37 2.37 -2.46 4.66
C PHE A 37 1.91 -1.23 5.47
N GLY A 38 1.47 -1.45 6.72
CA GLY A 38 1.08 -0.34 7.60
C GLY A 38 2.25 0.56 8.02
N MET A 39 3.41 -0.01 8.36
CA MET A 39 4.55 0.74 8.90
C MET A 39 5.50 1.28 7.83
N VAL A 40 5.61 0.62 6.68
CA VAL A 40 6.58 0.98 5.64
C VAL A 40 5.88 1.53 4.41
N VAL A 41 4.95 0.78 3.82
CA VAL A 41 4.34 1.13 2.53
C VAL A 41 3.47 2.38 2.66
N THR A 42 2.58 2.42 3.65
CA THR A 42 1.65 3.55 3.82
C THR A 42 2.37 4.88 4.08
N PRO A 43 3.33 4.99 5.02
CA PRO A 43 4.11 6.22 5.20
C PRO A 43 4.94 6.58 3.97
N PHE A 44 5.43 5.60 3.21
CA PHE A 44 6.13 5.86 1.96
C PHE A 44 5.22 6.48 0.90
N ILE A 45 3.96 6.03 0.76
CA ILE A 45 2.96 6.63 -0.12
C ILE A 45 2.71 8.09 0.28
N ILE A 46 2.42 8.34 1.56
CA ILE A 46 2.15 9.69 2.09
C ILE A 46 3.32 10.62 1.78
N LYS A 47 4.54 10.20 2.12
CA LYS A 47 5.75 10.98 1.87
C LYS A 47 5.98 11.22 0.39
N SER A 48 5.67 10.25 -0.48
CA SER A 48 5.80 10.43 -1.93
C SER A 48 4.86 11.52 -2.47
N ILE A 49 3.63 11.58 -1.94
CA ILE A 49 2.64 12.61 -2.27
C ILE A 49 3.12 13.99 -1.79
N GLU A 50 3.49 14.09 -0.52
CA GLU A 50 3.95 15.35 0.09
C GLU A 50 5.18 15.95 -0.61
N THR A 51 6.09 15.08 -1.04
CA THR A 51 7.32 15.48 -1.73
C THR A 51 7.18 15.53 -3.25
N GLN A 52 5.99 15.24 -3.80
CA GLN A 52 5.72 15.13 -5.24
C GLN A 52 6.70 14.19 -5.95
N LYS A 53 7.16 13.16 -5.24
CA LYS A 53 8.06 12.15 -5.76
C LYS A 53 7.24 11.10 -6.51
N GLU A 54 7.58 10.93 -7.78
CA GLU A 54 6.92 9.96 -8.64
C GLU A 54 7.30 8.52 -8.25
N VAL A 55 6.30 7.69 -7.96
CA VAL A 55 6.43 6.29 -7.50
C VAL A 55 5.45 5.37 -8.23
N SER A 56 5.33 5.48 -9.55
CA SER A 56 4.39 4.70 -10.39
C SER A 56 4.51 3.18 -10.23
N ASN A 57 5.71 2.66 -9.98
CA ASN A 57 5.89 1.23 -9.74
C ASN A 57 5.20 0.75 -8.46
N LEU A 58 5.10 1.60 -7.42
CA LEU A 58 4.33 1.30 -6.23
C LEU A 58 2.83 1.22 -6.53
N TYR A 59 2.28 2.21 -7.23
CA TYR A 59 0.86 2.17 -7.60
C TYR A 59 0.52 1.01 -8.54
N SER A 60 1.45 0.63 -9.43
CA SER A 60 1.33 -0.56 -10.26
C SER A 60 1.31 -1.84 -9.41
N PHE A 61 2.16 -1.91 -8.39
CA PHE A 61 2.18 -3.02 -7.45
C PHE A 61 0.88 -3.12 -6.64
N LEU A 62 0.31 -2.00 -6.17
CA LEU A 62 -1.00 -2.00 -5.51
C LEU A 62 -2.12 -2.49 -6.45
N GLU A 63 -2.05 -2.16 -7.73
CA GLU A 63 -3.01 -2.67 -8.72
C GLU A 63 -2.89 -4.18 -8.93
N GLU A 64 -1.68 -4.74 -8.87
CA GLU A 64 -1.51 -6.19 -8.88
C GLU A 64 -2.09 -6.86 -7.62
N MET A 65 -1.93 -6.22 -6.45
CA MET A 65 -2.57 -6.69 -5.22
C MET A 65 -4.09 -6.70 -5.34
N ALA A 66 -4.68 -5.69 -5.97
CA ALA A 66 -6.12 -5.59 -6.19
C ALA A 66 -6.69 -6.70 -7.11
N VAL A 67 -5.85 -7.38 -7.89
CA VAL A 67 -6.23 -8.51 -8.76
C VAL A 67 -5.95 -9.87 -8.10
N ALA A 68 -5.16 -9.89 -7.02
CA ALA A 68 -4.75 -11.10 -6.33
C ALA A 68 -5.88 -11.73 -5.51
N ASP A 69 -5.57 -12.81 -4.79
CA ASP A 69 -6.53 -13.47 -3.91
C ASP A 69 -6.99 -12.59 -2.72
N ASP A 70 -8.04 -13.05 -2.05
CA ASP A 70 -8.69 -12.33 -0.95
C ASP A 70 -7.73 -11.92 0.17
N LYS A 71 -6.70 -12.73 0.49
CA LYS A 71 -5.76 -12.40 1.57
C LYS A 71 -4.83 -11.26 1.18
N VAL A 72 -4.39 -11.22 -0.08
CA VAL A 72 -3.56 -10.11 -0.58
C VAL A 72 -4.39 -8.84 -0.70
N GLN A 73 -5.63 -8.95 -1.18
CA GLN A 73 -6.56 -7.82 -1.21
C GLN A 73 -6.86 -7.30 0.20
N GLU A 74 -7.01 -8.19 1.19
CA GLU A 74 -7.19 -7.81 2.59
C GLU A 74 -6.01 -6.98 3.11
N VAL A 75 -4.76 -7.33 2.78
CA VAL A 75 -3.58 -6.50 3.12
C VAL A 75 -3.66 -5.12 2.47
N LEU A 76 -4.00 -5.05 1.18
CA LEU A 76 -4.15 -3.78 0.48
C LEU A 76 -5.22 -2.90 1.15
N VAL A 77 -6.40 -3.45 1.41
CA VAL A 77 -7.53 -2.71 1.95
C VAL A 77 -7.22 -2.26 3.38
N VAL A 78 -6.96 -3.22 4.28
CA VAL A 78 -6.88 -2.96 5.73
C VAL A 78 -5.62 -2.18 6.09
N SER A 79 -4.48 -2.48 5.48
CA SER A 79 -3.20 -1.90 5.89
C SER A 79 -2.80 -0.66 5.10
N VAL A 80 -3.39 -0.44 3.92
CA VAL A 80 -3.08 0.72 3.07
C VAL A 80 -4.30 1.61 2.89
N LEU A 81 -5.36 1.11 2.24
CA LEU A 81 -6.47 1.98 1.83
C LEU A 81 -7.21 2.58 3.03
N GLU A 82 -7.56 1.77 4.04
CA GLU A 82 -8.20 2.26 5.25
C GLU A 82 -7.37 3.35 5.93
N SER A 83 -6.06 3.18 6.02
CA SER A 83 -5.17 4.18 6.61
C SER A 83 -5.14 5.46 5.79
N LEU A 84 -5.05 5.37 4.45
CA LEU A 84 -5.04 6.55 3.59
C LEU A 84 -6.37 7.30 3.64
N ILE A 85 -7.50 6.60 3.70
CA ILE A 85 -8.85 7.19 3.76
C ILE A 85 -9.04 8.10 4.97
N THR A 86 -8.33 7.84 6.08
CA THR A 86 -8.40 8.69 7.28
C THR A 86 -7.91 10.12 7.05
N ASP A 87 -7.09 10.36 6.02
CA ASP A 87 -6.63 11.67 5.59
C ASP A 87 -7.17 11.99 4.18
N ARG A 88 -8.13 12.92 4.12
CA ARG A 88 -8.87 13.24 2.89
C ARG A 88 -7.99 13.85 1.80
N ASP A 89 -7.03 14.70 2.17
CA ASP A 89 -6.18 15.38 1.19
C ASP A 89 -5.19 14.38 0.57
N ILE A 90 -4.68 13.45 1.38
CA ILE A 90 -3.81 12.37 0.95
C ILE A 90 -4.56 11.41 0.02
N ILE A 91 -5.73 10.91 0.41
CA ILE A 91 -6.43 9.89 -0.40
C ILE A 91 -6.91 10.44 -1.74
N ASP A 92 -7.40 11.69 -1.78
CA ASP A 92 -7.86 12.29 -3.04
C ASP A 92 -6.68 12.46 -4.02
N THR A 93 -5.48 12.74 -3.51
CA THR A 93 -4.27 12.76 -4.33
C THR A 93 -3.86 11.35 -4.75
N ALA A 94 -3.82 10.39 -3.83
CA ALA A 94 -3.46 9.00 -4.10
C ALA A 94 -4.36 8.36 -5.18
N LYS A 95 -5.67 8.60 -5.14
CA LYS A 95 -6.66 8.11 -6.12
C LYS A 95 -6.39 8.57 -7.56
N SER A 96 -5.64 9.65 -7.76
CA SER A 96 -5.25 10.11 -9.10
C SER A 96 -4.14 9.26 -9.73
N HIS A 97 -3.39 8.51 -8.91
CA HIS A 97 -2.29 7.64 -9.33
C HIS A 97 -2.67 6.15 -9.31
N MET A 98 -3.70 5.78 -8.55
CA MET A 98 -4.19 4.41 -8.45
C MET A 98 -4.63 3.84 -9.80
N GLY A 99 -4.37 2.55 -10.00
CA GLY A 99 -5.00 1.78 -11.06
C GLY A 99 -6.51 1.63 -10.83
N LYS A 100 -7.20 1.06 -11.83
CA LYS A 100 -8.66 1.04 -11.86
C LYS A 100 -9.24 0.23 -10.70
N LEU A 101 -8.70 -0.96 -10.43
CA LEU A 101 -9.22 -1.87 -9.42
C LEU A 101 -8.88 -1.40 -8.02
N THR A 102 -7.66 -0.93 -7.80
CA THR A 102 -7.25 -0.30 -6.54
C THR A 102 -8.17 0.86 -6.19
N LYS A 103 -8.48 1.71 -7.19
CA LYS A 103 -9.40 2.83 -7.00
C LYS A 103 -10.82 2.38 -6.67
N THR A 104 -11.34 1.36 -7.34
CA THR A 104 -12.67 0.80 -7.03
C THR A 104 -12.74 0.21 -5.62
N LEU A 105 -11.70 -0.51 -5.18
CA LEU A 105 -11.60 -1.00 -3.79
C LEU A 105 -11.60 0.19 -2.82
N CYS A 106 -10.79 1.21 -3.08
CA CYS A 106 -10.75 2.43 -2.26
C CYS A 106 -12.13 3.09 -2.14
N GLU A 107 -12.83 3.34 -3.24
CA GLU A 107 -14.15 3.99 -3.24
C GLU A 107 -15.21 3.14 -2.50
N THR A 108 -15.10 1.80 -2.60
CA THR A 108 -15.96 0.87 -1.85
C THR A 108 -15.68 0.99 -0.36
N THR A 109 -14.42 0.96 0.05
CA THR A 109 -14.01 1.12 1.45
C THR A 109 -14.40 2.50 1.99
N GLU A 110 -14.25 3.58 1.22
CA GLU A 110 -14.72 4.92 1.61
C GLU A 110 -16.22 4.91 1.95
N THR A 111 -17.03 4.27 1.10
CA THR A 111 -18.48 4.14 1.30
C THR A 111 -18.82 3.35 2.56
N GLU A 112 -18.11 2.25 2.82
CA GLU A 112 -18.29 1.40 4.00
C GLU A 112 -17.96 2.14 5.31
N TYR A 113 -16.97 3.04 5.27
CA TYR A 113 -16.59 3.90 6.39
C TYR A 113 -17.44 5.17 6.53
N GLY A 114 -18.35 5.44 5.59
CA GLY A 114 -19.30 6.55 5.65
C GLY A 114 -18.75 7.90 5.16
N TYR A 115 -17.76 7.87 4.25
CA TYR A 115 -17.24 9.05 3.56
C TYR A 115 -18.00 9.38 2.27
#